data_AF-A0A226MCK1-F1
#
_entry.id   AF-A0A226MCK1-F1
#
_cell.length_a   1.000
_cell.length_b   1.000
_cell.length_c   1.000
_cell.angle_alpha   90.00
_cell.angle_beta   90.00
_cell.angle_gamma   90.00
#
_symmetry.space_group_name_H-M   'P 1'
#
loop_
_entity.id
_entity.type
_entity.pdbx_description
1 polymer ?
#
loop_
_entity_poly.entity_id
_entity_poly.type
_entity_poly.pdbx_seq_one_letter_code
_entity_poly.pdbx_strand_id
1 'polypeptide(L)'
;MLKKIKRCERKGSESVTEEKCAVLFSTTVGLSPGGTTMRLQVLSLPIVVIVHGNQDNNAKATVLWDNAFSEIERVPFVVAERVPWEKMCDTLNLKFMAEVQTTKGLLKEHYFFLAQKIFNDHSATLEDFQSRSISWAQFNKEILPGRGFTFWQWFDGVLDLTKRCLKSYWSDRLIVGFISKQYVCKLLSTEPEGTFLLRFSDSEIGGVTIAYVTRGKDGELGRAVGPWGGTDVGR
;
A
#
# COMPACT_ATOMS: atom_id res chain seq x y z
N MET A 1 26.64 6.42 9.45
CA MET A 1 25.69 5.35 9.82
C MET A 1 25.20 5.59 11.25
N LEU A 2 23.88 5.58 11.47
CA LEU A 2 23.28 5.77 12.80
C LEU A 2 23.59 4.55 13.69
N LYS A 3 24.23 4.76 14.85
CA LYS A 3 24.70 3.65 15.72
C LYS A 3 23.72 3.25 16.83
N LYS A 4 22.92 4.18 17.31
CA LYS A 4 21.97 3.98 18.42
C LYS A 4 20.80 4.95 18.26
N ILE A 5 19.62 4.54 18.69
CA ILE A 5 18.42 5.38 18.77
C ILE A 5 17.85 5.30 20.19
N LYS A 6 17.54 6.45 20.78
CA LYS A 6 16.74 6.53 22.01
C LYS A 6 15.32 6.86 21.59
N ARG A 7 14.38 6.05 22.06
CA ARG A 7 12.95 6.15 21.72
C ARG A 7 12.23 7.00 22.76
N CYS A 8 11.26 7.79 22.31
CA CYS A 8 10.35 8.47 23.24
C CYS A 8 9.45 7.44 23.95
N GLU A 9 8.97 7.78 25.14
CA GLU A 9 7.92 7.00 25.78
C GLU A 9 6.65 7.04 24.93
N ARG A 10 6.10 5.85 24.66
CA ARG A 10 4.92 5.69 23.80
C ARG A 10 3.66 5.98 24.59
N LYS A 11 2.68 6.61 23.95
CA LYS A 11 1.34 6.79 24.52
C LYS A 11 0.39 5.77 23.92
N GLY A 12 -0.32 5.01 24.76
CA GLY A 12 -1.34 4.06 24.31
C GLY A 12 -0.81 2.94 23.42
N SER A 13 -1.45 2.73 22.27
CA SER A 13 -1.21 1.61 21.34
C SER A 13 -0.26 1.94 20.18
N GLU A 14 0.47 3.06 20.24
CA GLU A 14 1.39 3.46 19.17
C GLU A 14 2.54 2.47 18.98
N SER A 15 2.78 2.09 17.72
CA SER A 15 3.92 1.26 17.34
C SER A 15 5.21 2.08 17.28
N VAL A 16 6.35 1.43 17.54
CA VAL A 16 7.69 2.05 17.35
C VAL A 16 7.96 2.47 15.90
N THR A 17 7.21 1.91 14.95
CA THR A 17 7.29 2.25 13.51
C THR A 17 6.47 3.49 13.15
N GLU A 18 5.69 4.03 14.09
CA GLU A 18 4.93 5.26 13.92
C GLU A 18 5.69 6.49 14.43
N GLU A 19 6.78 6.29 15.16
CA GLU A 19 7.60 7.37 15.69
C GLU A 19 8.41 8.03 14.57
N LYS A 20 8.06 9.28 14.28
CA LYS A 20 8.70 10.12 13.28
C LYS A 20 9.77 10.99 13.94
N CYS A 21 10.92 11.08 13.31
CA CYS A 21 11.98 12.00 13.69
C CYS A 21 12.54 12.68 12.44
N ALA A 22 13.46 13.63 12.60
CA ALA A 22 14.15 14.26 11.48
C ALA A 22 15.61 14.54 11.82
N VAL A 23 16.40 14.73 10.77
CA VAL A 23 17.76 15.23 10.88
C VAL A 23 17.71 16.75 10.88
N LEU A 24 18.26 17.37 11.92
CA LEU A 24 18.45 18.81 12.00
C LEU A 24 19.83 19.16 11.44
N PHE A 25 19.85 19.90 10.35
CA PHE A 25 21.07 20.51 9.81
C PHE A 25 21.18 21.92 10.37
N SER A 26 22.36 22.28 10.89
CA SER A 26 22.60 23.63 11.41
C SER A 26 23.99 24.12 11.07
N THR A 27 24.08 25.40 10.70
CA THR A 27 25.35 26.08 10.41
C THR A 27 25.29 27.52 10.90
N THR A 28 26.45 28.15 11.08
CA THR A 28 26.55 29.57 11.44
C THR A 28 27.30 30.30 10.34
N VAL A 29 26.70 31.36 9.80
CA VAL A 29 27.26 32.16 8.70
C VAL A 29 27.58 33.56 9.22
N GLY A 30 28.79 34.05 8.95
CA GLY A 30 29.17 35.44 9.21
C GLY A 30 28.83 36.34 8.04
N LEU A 31 28.16 37.47 8.30
CA LEU A 31 27.82 38.48 7.31
C LEU A 31 28.75 39.70 7.47
N SER A 32 29.60 39.94 6.46
CA SER A 32 30.45 41.13 6.38
C SER A 32 29.76 42.24 5.56
N PRO A 33 29.97 43.53 5.88
CA PRO A 33 30.97 44.10 6.78
C PRO A 33 30.51 44.29 8.25
N GLY A 34 29.28 43.91 8.61
CA GLY A 34 28.68 44.18 9.93
C GLY A 34 29.08 43.25 11.08
N GLY A 35 29.87 42.19 10.83
CA GLY A 35 30.28 41.23 11.87
C GLY A 35 29.13 40.40 12.46
N THR A 36 27.93 40.49 11.88
CA THR A 36 26.75 39.77 12.35
C THR A 36 26.91 38.28 12.03
N THR A 37 26.69 37.43 13.02
CA THR A 37 26.61 35.97 12.81
C THR A 37 25.16 35.53 12.81
N MET A 38 24.79 34.72 11.83
CA MET A 38 23.44 34.17 11.69
C MET A 38 23.49 32.66 11.80
N ARG A 39 22.68 32.09 12.70
CA ARG A 39 22.49 30.65 12.80
C ARG A 39 21.39 30.21 11.85
N LEU A 40 21.74 29.37 10.89
CA LEU A 40 20.81 28.75 9.95
C LEU A 40 20.49 27.32 10.39
N GLN A 41 19.22 26.95 10.35
CA GLN A 41 18.74 25.62 10.72
C GLN A 41 17.68 25.14 9.72
N VAL A 42 17.75 23.87 9.34
CA VAL A 42 16.75 23.23 8.49
C VAL A 42 16.53 21.79 8.92
N LEU A 43 15.27 21.35 8.91
CA LEU A 43 14.88 19.97 9.20
C LEU A 43 14.76 19.18 7.90
N SER A 44 15.15 17.91 7.93
CA SER A 44 14.78 16.97 6.88
C SER A 44 13.27 16.70 6.88
N LEU A 45 12.79 16.05 5.81
CA LEU A 45 11.51 15.33 5.84
C LEU A 45 11.51 14.28 6.98
N PRO A 46 10.34 13.87 7.47
CA PRO A 46 10.24 12.85 8.50
C PRO A 46 10.87 11.54 8.06
N ILE A 47 11.59 10.93 9.00
CA ILE A 47 12.15 9.60 8.89
C ILE A 47 11.62 8.73 10.02
N VAL A 48 11.44 7.45 9.72
CA VAL A 48 11.18 6.41 10.72
C VAL A 48 12.43 5.56 10.83
N VAL A 49 12.99 5.49 12.04
CA VAL A 49 14.14 4.63 12.31
C VAL A 49 13.62 3.22 12.57
N ILE A 50 14.23 2.20 11.98
CA ILE A 50 13.95 0.78 12.24
C ILE A 50 15.21 0.09 12.77
N VAL A 51 15.03 -0.99 13.53
CA VAL A 51 16.14 -1.81 14.07
C VAL A 51 16.17 -3.22 13.47
N HIS A 52 15.08 -3.66 12.85
CA HIS A 52 14.98 -4.96 12.20
C HIS A 52 14.14 -4.88 10.93
N GLY A 53 14.45 -5.71 9.93
CA GLY A 53 13.81 -5.65 8.59
C GLY A 53 12.30 -5.90 8.60
N ASN A 54 11.79 -6.66 9.56
CA ASN A 54 10.34 -6.88 9.73
C ASN A 54 9.54 -5.60 10.05
N GLN A 55 10.21 -4.51 10.46
CA GLN A 55 9.59 -3.22 10.73
C GLN A 55 9.45 -2.36 9.47
N ASP A 56 10.18 -2.69 8.39
CA ASP A 56 10.26 -1.91 7.17
C ASP A 56 8.89 -1.63 6.55
N ASN A 57 8.04 -2.67 6.46
CA ASN A 57 6.70 -2.55 5.91
C ASN A 57 5.86 -1.47 6.65
N ASN A 58 5.78 -1.56 7.98
CA ASN A 58 5.00 -0.60 8.76
C ASN A 58 5.61 0.81 8.75
N ALA A 59 6.95 0.91 8.75
CA ALA A 59 7.66 2.18 8.66
C ALA A 59 7.40 2.88 7.31
N LYS A 60 7.38 2.13 6.20
CA LYS A 60 6.99 2.63 4.87
C LYS A 60 5.58 3.22 4.87
N ALA A 61 4.63 2.58 5.54
CA ALA A 61 3.27 3.09 5.65
C ALA A 61 3.24 4.46 6.34
N THR A 62 3.97 4.61 7.45
CA THR A 62 4.04 5.88 8.20
C THR A 62 4.66 7.00 7.38
N VAL A 63 5.74 6.70 6.64
CA VAL A 63 6.39 7.68 5.75
C VAL A 63 5.48 8.03 4.56
N LEU A 64 4.82 7.03 3.96
CA LEU A 64 3.89 7.26 2.84
C LEU A 64 2.74 8.18 3.26
N TRP A 65 2.11 7.89 4.40
CA TRP A 65 0.99 8.68 4.91
C TRP A 65 1.40 10.12 5.20
N ASP A 66 2.56 10.31 5.82
CA ASP A 66 3.06 11.66 6.13
C ASP A 66 3.39 12.46 4.87
N ASN A 67 4.09 11.84 3.92
CA ASN A 67 4.45 12.51 2.66
C ASN A 67 3.23 12.84 1.79
N ALA A 68 2.19 12.00 1.83
CA ALA A 68 1.01 12.18 0.99
C ALA A 68 0.03 13.23 1.54
N PHE A 69 -0.05 13.38 2.85
CA PHE A 69 -1.15 14.11 3.50
C PHE A 69 -0.69 15.20 4.48
N SER A 70 0.58 15.60 4.42
CA SER A 70 1.10 16.71 5.20
C SER A 70 0.66 18.06 4.63
N GLU A 71 0.22 18.96 5.51
CA GLU A 71 -0.02 20.37 5.19
C GLU A 71 1.29 21.17 5.23
N ILE A 72 1.40 22.21 4.40
CA ILE A 72 2.65 22.97 4.21
C ILE A 72 3.14 23.64 5.50
N GLU A 73 2.24 24.22 6.30
CA GLU A 73 2.57 24.99 7.52
C GLU A 73 2.22 24.24 8.82
N ARG A 74 2.23 22.91 8.78
CA ARG A 74 1.91 22.07 9.94
C ARG A 74 2.96 22.19 11.06
N VAL A 75 2.52 21.96 12.30
CA VAL A 75 3.44 21.58 13.38
C VAL A 75 4.20 20.31 12.95
N PRO A 76 5.54 20.21 13.15
CA PRO A 76 6.33 19.12 12.61
C PRO A 76 5.72 17.74 12.84
N PHE A 77 5.58 16.99 11.75
CA PHE A 77 5.14 15.58 11.72
C PHE A 77 3.68 15.29 12.12
N VAL A 78 2.88 16.33 12.39
CA VAL A 78 1.43 16.20 12.57
C VAL A 78 0.78 15.95 11.22
N VAL A 79 -0.04 14.92 11.07
CA VAL A 79 -0.73 14.58 9.82
C VAL A 79 -2.17 14.19 10.12
N ALA A 80 -3.08 14.40 9.18
CA ALA A 80 -4.48 14.06 9.34
C ALA A 80 -4.67 12.57 9.68
N GLU A 81 -5.51 12.26 10.66
CA GLU A 81 -5.85 10.89 11.04
C GLU A 81 -6.77 10.23 10.00
N ARG A 82 -7.55 11.01 9.27
CA ARG A 82 -8.45 10.56 8.20
C ARG A 82 -8.25 11.38 6.94
N VAL A 83 -8.34 10.74 5.79
CA VAL A 83 -8.24 11.40 4.49
C VAL A 83 -9.35 10.92 3.54
N PRO A 84 -9.78 11.75 2.57
CA PRO A 84 -10.69 11.30 1.53
C PRO A 84 -10.15 10.08 0.79
N TRP A 85 -11.01 9.10 0.49
CA TRP A 85 -10.63 7.87 -0.19
C TRP A 85 -10.04 8.14 -1.58
N GLU A 86 -10.53 9.15 -2.29
CA GLU A 86 -9.99 9.58 -3.58
C GLU A 86 -8.51 9.98 -3.49
N LYS A 87 -8.14 10.82 -2.52
CA LYS A 87 -6.73 11.19 -2.29
C LYS A 87 -5.85 9.99 -1.94
N MET A 88 -6.42 9.00 -1.24
CA MET A 88 -5.72 7.74 -0.96
C MET A 88 -5.54 6.91 -2.24
N CYS A 89 -6.54 6.84 -3.13
CA CYS A 89 -6.41 6.16 -4.42
C CYS A 89 -5.26 6.72 -5.25
N ASP A 90 -5.15 8.05 -5.33
CA ASP A 90 -4.05 8.72 -6.03
C ASP A 90 -2.69 8.35 -5.41
N THR A 91 -2.62 8.38 -4.08
CA THR A 91 -1.42 8.02 -3.32
C THR A 91 -0.99 6.58 -3.58
N LEU A 92 -1.94 5.63 -3.52
CA LEU A 92 -1.69 4.21 -3.79
C LEU A 92 -1.23 4.00 -5.23
N ASN A 93 -1.82 4.71 -6.20
CA ASN A 93 -1.44 4.61 -7.60
C ASN A 93 -0.04 5.16 -7.87
N LEU A 94 0.28 6.34 -7.35
CA LEU A 94 1.61 6.94 -7.44
C LEU A 94 2.67 6.02 -6.81
N LYS A 95 2.39 5.50 -5.61
CA LYS A 95 3.27 4.54 -4.94
C LYS A 95 3.43 3.26 -5.75
N PHE A 96 2.34 2.73 -6.33
CA PHE A 96 2.38 1.53 -7.15
C PHE A 96 3.26 1.71 -8.38
N MET A 97 3.00 2.76 -9.18
CA MET A 97 3.78 3.03 -10.39
C MET A 97 5.26 3.27 -10.09
N ALA A 98 5.56 4.01 -9.02
CA ALA A 98 6.94 4.28 -8.60
C ALA A 98 7.67 3.02 -8.12
N GLU A 99 7.03 2.19 -7.29
CA GLU A 99 7.65 1.00 -6.72
C GLU A 99 7.85 -0.12 -7.75
N VAL A 100 6.85 -0.34 -8.61
CA VAL A 100 6.90 -1.33 -9.71
C VAL A 100 7.72 -0.81 -10.90
N GLN A 101 7.96 0.51 -10.97
CA GLN A 101 8.64 1.18 -12.09
C GLN A 101 7.93 0.96 -13.43
N THR A 102 6.63 1.21 -13.45
CA THR A 102 5.77 1.06 -14.64
C THR A 102 5.04 2.38 -14.94
N THR A 103 4.71 2.59 -16.21
CA THR A 103 3.85 3.71 -16.64
C THR A 103 2.36 3.33 -16.65
N LYS A 104 2.04 2.07 -16.35
CA LYS A 104 0.67 1.54 -16.30
C LYS A 104 0.20 1.44 -14.84
N GLY A 105 -0.59 2.42 -14.42
CA GLY A 105 -1.13 2.46 -13.05
C GLY A 105 -2.36 1.60 -12.81
N LEU A 106 -2.96 1.81 -11.64
CA LEU A 106 -4.23 1.25 -11.22
C LEU A 106 -5.40 1.80 -12.06
N LEU A 107 -6.45 1.01 -12.22
CA LEU A 107 -7.66 1.34 -12.97
C LEU A 107 -8.83 1.59 -12.03
N LYS A 108 -9.92 2.14 -12.57
CA LYS A 108 -11.13 2.45 -11.80
C LYS A 108 -11.71 1.21 -11.10
N GLU A 109 -11.74 0.07 -11.79
CA GLU A 109 -12.15 -1.21 -11.20
C GLU A 109 -11.23 -1.68 -10.06
N HIS A 110 -9.93 -1.35 -10.10
CA HIS A 110 -9.01 -1.71 -9.03
C HIS A 110 -9.30 -0.90 -7.77
N TYR A 111 -9.59 0.40 -7.90
CA TYR A 111 -9.99 1.22 -6.76
C TYR A 111 -11.28 0.73 -6.12
N PHE A 112 -12.24 0.26 -6.92
CA PHE A 112 -13.46 -0.34 -6.40
C PHE A 112 -13.16 -1.56 -5.53
N PHE A 113 -12.35 -2.49 -6.04
CA PHE A 113 -11.93 -3.66 -5.26
C PHE A 113 -11.19 -3.27 -3.97
N LEU A 114 -10.25 -2.32 -4.06
CA LEU A 114 -9.49 -1.84 -2.89
C LEU A 114 -10.42 -1.20 -1.84
N ALA A 115 -11.43 -0.45 -2.27
CA ALA A 115 -12.42 0.15 -1.40
C ALA A 115 -13.27 -0.92 -0.68
N GLN A 116 -13.77 -1.91 -1.42
CA GLN A 116 -14.51 -3.03 -0.82
C GLN A 116 -13.64 -3.76 0.21
N LYS A 117 -12.35 -3.95 -0.09
CA LYS A 117 -11.40 -4.65 0.79
C LYS A 117 -11.14 -3.88 2.08
N ILE A 118 -10.88 -2.57 2.00
CA ILE A 118 -10.49 -1.77 3.17
C ILE A 118 -11.68 -1.37 4.04
N PHE A 119 -12.83 -1.07 3.43
CA PHE A 119 -14.05 -0.72 4.17
C PHE A 119 -14.86 -1.95 4.58
N ASN A 120 -14.46 -3.14 4.14
CA ASN A 120 -15.19 -4.39 4.35
C ASN A 120 -16.67 -4.28 3.94
N ASP A 121 -16.92 -3.63 2.80
CA ASP A 121 -18.26 -3.36 2.30
C ASP A 121 -18.39 -3.91 0.88
N HIS A 122 -18.84 -5.17 0.79
CA HIS A 122 -19.03 -5.87 -0.48
C HIS A 122 -20.36 -5.55 -1.17
N SER A 123 -21.27 -4.87 -0.46
CA SER A 123 -22.58 -4.43 -0.97
C SER A 123 -22.54 -3.05 -1.63
N ALA A 124 -21.56 -2.22 -1.27
CA ALA A 124 -21.42 -0.87 -1.80
C ALA A 124 -21.17 -0.83 -3.32
N THR A 125 -21.77 0.17 -3.95
CA THR A 125 -21.50 0.61 -5.31
C THR A 125 -20.27 1.51 -5.34
N LEU A 126 -19.78 1.82 -6.55
CA LEU A 126 -18.63 2.70 -6.70
C LEU A 126 -18.91 4.13 -6.18
N GLU A 127 -20.14 4.61 -6.35
CA GLU A 127 -20.57 5.95 -5.94
C GLU A 127 -20.56 6.09 -4.41
N ASP A 128 -20.88 5.01 -3.69
CA ASP A 128 -20.87 4.97 -2.22
C ASP A 128 -19.48 5.19 -1.60
N PHE A 129 -18.40 5.06 -2.39
CA PHE A 129 -17.04 5.24 -1.93
C PHE A 129 -16.47 6.64 -2.19
N GLN A 130 -17.09 7.43 -3.08
CA GLN A 130 -16.56 8.74 -3.47
C GLN A 130 -16.52 9.74 -2.31
N SER A 131 -17.47 9.64 -1.38
CA SER A 131 -17.56 10.51 -0.20
C SER A 131 -16.90 9.93 1.05
N ARG A 132 -16.33 8.72 0.99
CA ARG A 132 -15.75 8.08 2.18
C ARG A 132 -14.40 8.66 2.56
N SER A 133 -14.11 8.57 3.85
CA SER A 133 -12.77 8.82 4.39
C SER A 133 -12.21 7.54 5.01
N ILE A 134 -10.92 7.33 4.76
CA ILE A 134 -10.11 6.25 5.34
C ILE A 134 -9.32 6.82 6.52
N SER A 135 -9.30 6.11 7.66
CA SER A 135 -8.43 6.46 8.79
C SER A 135 -7.05 5.79 8.71
N TRP A 136 -6.06 6.36 9.38
CA TRP A 136 -4.74 5.73 9.58
C TRP A 136 -4.88 4.34 10.22
N ALA A 137 -5.83 4.19 11.16
CA ALA A 137 -6.09 2.92 11.79
C ALA A 137 -6.56 1.86 10.78
N GLN A 138 -7.54 2.18 9.94
CA GLN A 138 -8.02 1.28 8.87
C GLN A 138 -6.90 0.94 7.87
N PHE A 139 -6.01 1.89 7.59
CA PHE A 139 -4.92 1.70 6.64
C PHE A 139 -3.85 0.73 7.15
N ASN A 140 -3.37 0.91 8.40
CA ASN A 140 -2.20 0.17 8.89
C ASN A 140 -2.21 -0.21 10.39
N LYS A 141 -3.34 -0.19 11.08
CA LYS A 141 -3.47 -0.72 12.45
C LYS A 141 -4.49 -1.84 12.58
N GLU A 142 -5.65 -1.65 11.95
CA GLU A 142 -6.75 -2.60 11.99
C GLU A 142 -6.41 -3.79 11.08
N ILE A 143 -6.60 -4.99 11.64
CA ILE A 143 -6.43 -6.23 10.91
C ILE A 143 -7.66 -6.45 10.03
N LEU A 144 -7.44 -6.81 8.76
CA LEU A 144 -8.54 -7.12 7.86
C LEU A 144 -9.37 -8.31 8.39
N PRO A 145 -10.71 -8.28 8.27
CA PRO A 145 -11.56 -9.36 8.76
C PRO A 145 -11.16 -10.73 8.20
N GLY A 146 -10.98 -11.71 9.10
CA GLY A 146 -10.57 -13.07 8.73
C GLY A 146 -9.13 -13.19 8.22
N ARG A 147 -8.29 -12.18 8.44
CA ARG A 147 -6.86 -12.16 8.07
C ARG A 147 -5.98 -11.96 9.30
N GLY A 148 -4.66 -12.12 9.10
CA GLY A 148 -3.62 -11.84 10.10
C GLY A 148 -2.80 -10.59 9.80
N PHE A 149 -3.29 -9.71 8.91
CA PHE A 149 -2.55 -8.56 8.40
C PHE A 149 -3.45 -7.35 8.13
N THR A 150 -2.86 -6.16 8.09
CA THR A 150 -3.52 -4.90 7.76
C THR A 150 -3.72 -4.73 6.25
N PHE A 151 -4.50 -3.73 5.84
CA PHE A 151 -4.64 -3.38 4.42
C PHE A 151 -3.29 -3.04 3.77
N TRP A 152 -2.50 -2.17 4.42
CA TRP A 152 -1.20 -1.77 3.89
C TRP A 152 -0.23 -2.94 3.77
N GLN A 153 -0.16 -3.82 4.77
CA GLN A 153 0.71 -5.01 4.71
C GLN A 153 0.41 -5.88 3.48
N TRP A 154 -0.88 -6.08 3.20
CA TRP A 154 -1.31 -6.80 2.01
C TRP A 154 -0.94 -6.05 0.72
N PHE A 155 -1.23 -4.74 0.64
CA PHE A 155 -0.96 -3.94 -0.55
C PHE A 155 0.54 -3.84 -0.86
N ASP A 156 1.39 -3.59 0.14
CA ASP A 156 2.84 -3.56 -0.02
C ASP A 156 3.40 -4.94 -0.42
N GLY A 157 2.81 -6.04 0.07
CA GLY A 157 3.14 -7.37 -0.42
C GLY A 157 2.84 -7.57 -1.91
N VAL A 158 1.72 -7.01 -2.40
CA VAL A 158 1.40 -6.98 -3.83
C VAL A 158 2.40 -6.13 -4.61
N LEU A 159 2.80 -4.96 -4.09
CA LEU A 159 3.84 -4.12 -4.69
C LEU A 159 5.14 -4.89 -4.87
N ASP A 160 5.59 -5.53 -3.81
CA ASP A 160 6.84 -6.26 -3.74
C ASP A 160 6.83 -7.51 -4.65
N LEU A 161 5.74 -8.28 -4.67
CA LEU A 161 5.55 -9.37 -5.64
C LEU A 161 5.61 -8.83 -7.08
N THR A 162 4.86 -7.76 -7.36
CA THR A 162 4.75 -7.21 -8.71
C THR A 162 6.09 -6.70 -9.20
N LYS A 163 6.78 -5.91 -8.37
CA LYS A 163 8.12 -5.38 -8.65
C LYS A 163 9.12 -6.49 -8.97
N ARG A 164 9.14 -7.56 -8.16
CA ARG A 164 10.14 -8.62 -8.31
C ARG A 164 9.83 -9.58 -9.46
N CYS A 165 8.58 -9.97 -9.62
CA CYS A 165 8.22 -11.15 -10.42
C CYS A 165 7.26 -10.83 -11.57
N LEU A 166 6.43 -9.79 -11.46
CA LEU A 166 5.29 -9.59 -12.37
C LEU A 166 5.32 -8.28 -13.16
N LYS A 167 6.41 -7.51 -13.09
CA LYS A 167 6.51 -6.16 -13.67
C LYS A 167 6.17 -6.13 -15.17
N SER A 168 6.74 -7.04 -15.95
CA SER A 168 6.50 -7.13 -17.40
C SER A 168 5.03 -7.44 -17.68
N TYR A 169 4.51 -8.53 -17.10
CA TYR A 169 3.12 -8.96 -17.25
C TYR A 169 2.10 -7.87 -16.85
N TRP A 170 2.37 -7.13 -15.77
CA TRP A 170 1.54 -6.00 -15.36
C TRP A 170 1.59 -4.86 -16.39
N SER A 171 2.79 -4.52 -16.86
CA SER A 171 3.00 -3.43 -17.84
C SER A 171 2.35 -3.76 -19.20
N ASP A 172 2.29 -5.03 -19.55
CA ASP A 172 1.63 -5.55 -20.75
C ASP A 172 0.11 -5.76 -20.56
N ARG A 173 -0.45 -5.41 -19.38
CA ARG A 173 -1.87 -5.57 -19.02
C ARG A 173 -2.37 -7.03 -19.09
N LEU A 174 -1.49 -7.99 -18.83
CA LEU A 174 -1.82 -9.43 -18.80
C LEU A 174 -2.36 -9.89 -17.44
N ILE A 175 -2.28 -9.04 -16.41
CA ILE A 175 -2.73 -9.34 -15.05
C ILE A 175 -3.92 -8.43 -14.74
N VAL A 176 -5.08 -9.03 -14.43
CA VAL A 176 -6.23 -8.30 -13.89
C VAL A 176 -5.91 -7.81 -12.47
N GLY A 177 -5.30 -8.67 -11.64
CA GLY A 177 -4.72 -8.28 -10.36
C GLY A 177 -5.77 -8.01 -9.28
N PHE A 178 -6.35 -6.81 -9.27
CA PHE A 178 -7.23 -6.33 -8.20
C PHE A 178 -8.70 -6.67 -8.51
N ILE A 179 -9.11 -7.89 -8.20
CA ILE A 179 -10.48 -8.37 -8.45
C ILE A 179 -10.92 -9.40 -7.40
N SER A 180 -12.16 -9.28 -6.93
CA SER A 180 -12.72 -10.17 -5.91
C SER A 180 -13.10 -11.52 -6.51
N LYS A 181 -13.03 -12.58 -5.68
CA LYS A 181 -13.44 -13.93 -6.11
C LYS A 181 -14.87 -13.95 -6.67
N GLN A 182 -15.80 -13.20 -6.07
CA GLN A 182 -17.18 -13.11 -6.54
C GLN A 182 -17.28 -12.52 -7.94
N TYR A 183 -16.53 -11.45 -8.22
CA TYR A 183 -16.54 -10.80 -9.54
C TYR A 183 -15.87 -11.67 -10.60
N VAL A 184 -14.79 -12.38 -10.23
CA VAL A 184 -14.16 -13.38 -11.10
C VAL A 184 -15.14 -14.48 -11.47
N CYS A 185 -15.89 -15.03 -10.51
CA CYS A 185 -16.89 -16.06 -10.81
C CYS A 185 -17.95 -15.56 -11.79
N LYS A 186 -18.40 -14.30 -11.64
CA LYS A 186 -19.37 -13.68 -12.55
C LYS A 186 -18.78 -13.42 -13.94
N LEU A 187 -17.51 -13.01 -14.02
CA LEU A 187 -16.85 -12.72 -15.29
C LEU A 187 -16.59 -14.01 -16.08
N LEU A 188 -16.14 -15.06 -15.41
CA LEU A 188 -15.77 -16.32 -16.06
C LEU A 188 -16.96 -17.25 -16.33
N SER A 189 -18.13 -17.04 -15.72
CA SER A 189 -19.28 -17.94 -15.90
C SER A 189 -19.86 -17.96 -17.32
N THR A 190 -19.61 -16.91 -18.10
CA THR A 190 -20.06 -16.79 -19.50
C THR A 190 -18.97 -17.10 -20.53
N GLU A 191 -17.74 -17.33 -20.07
CA GLU A 191 -16.57 -17.50 -20.93
C GLU A 191 -16.38 -18.96 -21.37
N PRO A 192 -15.73 -19.21 -22.52
CA PRO A 192 -15.44 -20.56 -22.97
C PRO A 192 -14.46 -21.28 -22.04
N GLU A 193 -14.54 -22.61 -22.04
CA GLU A 193 -13.61 -23.47 -21.29
C GLU A 193 -12.16 -23.18 -21.67
N GLY A 194 -11.27 -23.20 -20.66
CA GLY A 194 -9.86 -22.83 -20.83
C GLY A 194 -9.59 -21.33 -20.68
N THR A 195 -10.62 -20.49 -20.60
CA THR A 195 -10.44 -19.07 -20.24
C THR A 195 -9.96 -18.95 -18.81
N PHE A 196 -8.94 -18.12 -18.59
CA PHE A 196 -8.38 -17.86 -17.26
C PHE A 196 -7.96 -16.41 -17.08
N LEU A 197 -7.76 -16.01 -15.83
CA LEU A 197 -7.18 -14.73 -15.46
C LEU A 197 -6.27 -14.87 -14.24
N LEU A 198 -5.32 -13.93 -14.12
CA LEU A 198 -4.47 -13.79 -12.94
C LEU A 198 -5.00 -12.68 -12.03
N ARG A 199 -5.10 -12.99 -10.73
CA ARG A 199 -5.50 -12.04 -9.68
C ARG A 199 -4.59 -12.15 -8.46
N PHE A 200 -4.46 -11.07 -7.70
CA PHE A 200 -3.77 -11.12 -6.42
C PHE A 200 -4.60 -11.89 -5.38
N SER A 201 -3.91 -12.65 -4.53
CA SER A 201 -4.54 -13.42 -3.47
C SER A 201 -5.11 -12.49 -2.40
N ASP A 202 -6.33 -12.78 -1.95
CA ASP A 202 -6.96 -12.04 -0.85
C ASP A 202 -6.50 -12.52 0.53
N SER A 203 -6.01 -13.76 0.60
CA SER A 203 -5.70 -14.48 1.83
C SER A 203 -4.22 -14.53 2.16
N GLU A 204 -3.37 -14.28 1.17
CA GLU A 204 -1.92 -14.36 1.31
C GLU A 204 -1.26 -13.07 0.85
N ILE A 205 -0.33 -12.57 1.66
CA ILE A 205 0.48 -11.40 1.31
C ILE A 205 1.42 -11.79 0.18
N GLY A 206 1.42 -11.01 -0.90
CA GLY A 206 2.32 -11.25 -2.03
C GLY A 206 2.08 -12.58 -2.75
N GLY A 207 0.84 -13.07 -2.75
CA GLY A 207 0.41 -14.22 -3.56
C GLY A 207 -0.34 -13.82 -4.83
N VAL A 208 -0.21 -14.60 -5.90
CA VAL A 208 -1.00 -14.50 -7.14
C VAL A 208 -1.73 -15.82 -7.41
N THR A 209 -2.97 -15.78 -7.89
CA THR A 209 -3.82 -16.94 -8.11
C THR A 209 -4.33 -16.94 -9.54
N ILE A 210 -4.44 -18.12 -10.15
CA ILE A 210 -5.08 -18.31 -11.45
C ILE A 210 -6.52 -18.80 -11.23
N ALA A 211 -7.48 -18.07 -11.78
CA ALA A 211 -8.87 -18.49 -11.87
C ALA A 211 -9.19 -18.86 -13.32
N TYR A 212 -9.87 -19.99 -13.53
CA TYR A 212 -10.09 -20.55 -14.86
C TYR A 212 -11.42 -21.30 -14.95
N VAL A 213 -11.95 -21.43 -16.17
CA VAL A 213 -13.17 -22.19 -16.46
C VAL A 213 -12.79 -23.62 -16.86
N THR A 214 -13.42 -24.60 -16.21
CA THR A 214 -13.39 -26.03 -16.62
C THR A 214 -14.81 -26.55 -16.73
N ARG A 215 -15.09 -27.41 -17.71
CA ARG A 215 -16.35 -28.15 -17.74
C ARG A 215 -16.17 -29.48 -17.01
N GLY A 216 -16.47 -29.50 -15.71
CA GLY A 216 -16.79 -30.75 -15.02
C GLY A 216 -18.15 -31.30 -15.48
N LYS A 217 -18.42 -32.58 -15.25
CA LYS A 217 -19.72 -33.22 -15.60
C LYS A 217 -20.96 -32.50 -15.03
N ASP A 218 -20.77 -31.65 -14.02
CA ASP A 218 -21.85 -30.93 -13.32
C ASP A 218 -21.89 -29.41 -13.61
N GLY A 219 -21.11 -28.89 -14.57
CA GLY A 219 -21.16 -27.47 -14.94
C GLY A 219 -20.62 -26.48 -13.89
N GLU A 220 -19.93 -26.98 -12.85
CA GLU A 220 -19.28 -26.12 -11.85
C GLU A 220 -18.04 -25.40 -12.43
N LEU A 221 -17.92 -24.11 -12.11
CA LEU A 221 -16.74 -23.30 -12.41
C LEU A 221 -15.49 -23.90 -11.74
N GLY A 222 -14.47 -24.20 -12.55
CA GLY A 222 -13.18 -24.75 -12.11
C GLY A 222 -12.59 -24.01 -10.90
N ARG A 223 -12.20 -24.78 -9.88
CA ARG A 223 -11.60 -24.24 -8.65
C ARG A 223 -10.26 -23.58 -8.95
N ALA A 224 -10.10 -22.33 -8.53
CA ALA A 224 -8.84 -21.59 -8.63
C ALA A 224 -7.64 -22.44 -8.15
N VAL A 225 -6.57 -22.49 -8.96
CA VAL A 225 -5.31 -23.11 -8.53
C VAL A 225 -4.67 -22.17 -7.50
N GLY A 226 -4.23 -22.73 -6.37
CA GLY A 226 -3.84 -22.00 -5.17
C GLY A 226 -2.87 -20.84 -5.39
N PRO A 227 -2.75 -19.94 -4.40
CA PRO A 227 -1.86 -18.79 -4.50
C PRO A 227 -0.39 -19.22 -4.62
N TRP A 228 0.31 -18.59 -5.57
CA TRP A 228 1.74 -18.75 -5.82
C TRP A 228 2.46 -17.52 -5.26
N GLY A 229 3.47 -17.73 -4.43
CA GLY A 229 4.29 -16.66 -3.88
C GLY A 229 5.46 -16.29 -4.80
N GLY A 230 6.22 -15.26 -4.43
CA GLY A 230 7.40 -14.86 -5.20
C GLY A 230 8.47 -15.96 -5.37
N THR A 231 8.55 -16.89 -4.42
CA THR A 231 9.44 -18.07 -4.49
C THR A 231 9.01 -19.10 -5.53
N ASP A 232 7.73 -19.13 -5.88
CA ASP A 232 7.16 -20.10 -6.80
C ASP A 232 7.12 -19.56 -8.22
N VAL A 233 6.94 -18.24 -8.37
CA VAL A 233 6.86 -17.54 -9.68
C VAL A 233 8.25 -17.21 -10.24
N GLY A 234 9.27 -17.10 -9.39
CA GLY A 234 10.63 -16.69 -9.78
C GLY A 234 11.57 -17.80 -10.26
N ARG A 235 11.06 -19.00 -10.59
CA ARG A 235 11.85 -20.11 -11.15
C ARG A 235 11.70 -20.24 -12.65
#